data_AF-A0A542SP11-F1
#
_entry.id   AF-A0A542SP11-F1
#
_cell.length_a   1.000
_cell.length_b   1.000
_cell.length_c   1.000
_cell.angle_alpha   90.00
_cell.angle_beta   90.00
_cell.angle_gamma   90.00
#
_symmetry.space_group_name_H-M   'P 1'
#
loop_
_entity.id
_entity.type
_entity.pdbx_description
1 polymer ?
#
loop_
_entity_poly.entity_id
_entity_poly.type
_entity_poly.pdbx_seq_one_letter_code
_entity_poly.pdbx_strand_id
1 'polypeptide(L)' 'MRVAAYHSINPTDPDVHHVHDNCPSGQQIPAHNRRSGTNNWPLCKHCRDM' A
#
# COMPACT_ATOMS: atom_id res chain seq x y z
N MET A 1 -7.45 1.26 -10.20
CA MET A 1 -6.45 1.67 -11.21
C MET A 1 -5.05 1.54 -10.63
N ARG A 2 -4.03 1.39 -11.48
CA ARG A 2 -2.64 1.40 -11.01
C ARG A 2 -2.20 2.82 -10.70
N VAL A 3 -1.55 3.03 -9.57
CA VAL A 3 -1.06 4.31 -9.06
C VAL A 3 0.41 4.20 -8.68
N ALA A 4 1.04 5.35 -8.38
CA ALA A 4 2.39 5.37 -7.80
C ALA A 4 2.45 4.50 -6.54
N ALA A 5 3.55 3.79 -6.35
CA ALA A 5 3.71 2.93 -5.19
C ALA A 5 3.58 3.74 -3.89
N TYR A 6 2.86 3.19 -2.92
CA TYR A 6 2.71 3.77 -1.60
C TYR A 6 2.65 2.68 -0.53
N HIS A 7 2.99 3.02 0.70
CA HIS A 7 2.94 2.12 1.85
C HIS A 7 2.34 2.83 3.06
N SER A 8 1.94 2.07 4.08
CA SER A 8 1.54 2.65 5.36
C SER A 8 2.78 2.97 6.19
N ILE A 9 2.79 4.12 6.87
CA ILE A 9 3.80 4.45 7.89
C ILE A 9 3.38 4.02 9.29
N ASN A 10 2.17 3.47 9.44
CA ASN A 10 1.66 3.04 10.72
C ASN A 10 2.31 1.69 11.11
N PRO A 11 2.98 1.58 12.26
CA PRO A 11 3.66 0.35 12.68
C PRO A 11 2.72 -0.83 12.96
N THR A 12 1.40 -0.61 13.05
CA THR A 12 0.42 -1.70 13.18
C THR A 12 0.01 -2.31 11.85
N ASP A 13 0.28 -1.63 10.74
CA ASP A 13 -0.08 -2.10 9.41
C ASP A 13 1.02 -3.03 8.87
N PRO A 14 0.69 -3.94 7.92
CA PRO A 14 1.69 -4.83 7.34
C PRO A 14 2.76 -4.05 6.55
N ASP A 15 4.01 -4.51 6.64
CA ASP A 15 5.14 -4.01 5.85
C ASP A 15 5.00 -4.44 4.37
N VAL A 16 4.07 -3.82 3.65
CA VAL A 16 3.81 -4.05 2.23
C VAL A 16 3.63 -2.71 1.50
N HIS A 17 3.94 -2.70 0.21
CA HIS A 17 3.57 -1.57 -0.64
C HIS A 17 2.38 -1.90 -1.54
N HIS A 18 1.64 -0.87 -1.89
CA HIS A 18 0.47 -0.90 -2.75
C HIS A 18 0.76 -0.13 -4.04
N VAL A 19 0.25 -0.65 -5.14
CA VAL A 19 0.34 0.00 -6.46
C VAL A 19 -1.03 0.20 -7.09
N HIS A 20 -2.11 -0.09 -6.36
CA HIS A 20 -3.50 0.06 -6.81
C HIS A 20 -4.28 0.90 -5.79
N ASP A 21 -5.00 1.92 -6.26
CA ASP A 21 -5.87 2.76 -5.42
C ASP A 21 -7.16 2.05 -4.97
N ASN A 22 -7.55 1.01 -5.70
CA ASN A 22 -8.68 0.14 -5.43
C ASN A 22 -8.31 -1.11 -4.64
N CYS A 23 -7.09 -1.18 -4.09
CA CYS A 23 -6.66 -2.27 -3.23
C CYS A 23 -7.44 -2.22 -1.89
N PRO A 24 -8.15 -3.29 -1.46
CA PRO A 24 -8.94 -3.27 -0.23
C PRO A 24 -8.13 -2.97 1.02
N SER A 25 -6.91 -3.50 1.12
CA SER A 25 -5.98 -3.19 2.20
C SER A 25 -5.39 -1.78 2.05
N GLY A 26 -5.08 -1.37 0.81
CA GLY A 26 -4.58 -0.03 0.53
C GLY A 26 -5.59 1.09 0.82
N GLN A 27 -6.89 0.81 0.70
CA GLN A 27 -7.99 1.73 1.02
C GLN A 27 -8.25 1.85 2.53
N GLN A 28 -7.86 0.86 3.32
CA GLN A 28 -7.93 0.91 4.78
C GLN A 28 -6.86 1.82 5.39
N ILE A 29 -5.78 2.11 4.65
CA ILE A 29 -4.71 3.00 5.11
C ILE A 29 -5.22 4.45 5.05
N PRO A 30 -5.30 5.16 6.20
CA PRO A 30 -5.69 6.57 6.21
C PRO A 30 -4.78 7.42 5.33
N ALA A 31 -5.32 8.46 4.70
CA ALA A 31 -4.55 9.34 3.80
C ALA A 31 -3.30 9.94 4.47
N HIS A 32 -3.38 10.27 5.76
CA HIS A 32 -2.25 10.80 6.53
C HIS A 32 -1.17 9.75 6.85
N ASN A 33 -1.49 8.45 6.76
CA ASN A 33 -0.54 7.36 6.96
C ASN A 33 0.04 6.83 5.64
N ARG A 34 -0.46 7.28 4.48
CA ARG A 34 0.06 6.87 3.19
C ARG A 34 1.32 7.66 2.85
N ARG A 35 2.42 6.94 2.63
CA ARG A 35 3.68 7.52 2.15
C ARG A 35 4.04 6.94 0.79
N SER A 36 4.43 7.81 -0.13
CA SER A 36 4.88 7.42 -1.46
C SER A 36 6.18 6.62 -1.38
N GLY A 37 6.31 5.63 -2.26
CA GLY A 37 7.45 4.72 -2.34
C GLY A 37 7.10 3.30 -1.89
N THR A 38 8.02 2.38 -2.15
CA THR A 38 7.88 0.96 -1.81
C THR A 38 8.48 0.61 -0.45
N ASN A 39 9.33 1.48 0.12
CA ASN A 39 10.13 1.22 1.32
C ASN A 39 10.92 -0.10 1.29
N ASN A 40 11.26 -0.61 0.10
CA ASN A 40 11.80 -1.97 -0.11
C ASN A 40 10.92 -3.09 0.49
N TRP A 41 9.65 -2.81 0.75
CA TRP A 41 8.70 -3.80 1.23
C TRP A 41 8.13 -4.63 0.09
N PRO A 42 7.70 -5.87 0.35
CA PRO A 42 7.04 -6.70 -0.65
C PRO A 42 5.75 -6.05 -1.16
N LEU A 43 5.36 -6.41 -2.39
CA LEU A 43 4.08 -6.00 -2.95
C LEU A 43 2.95 -6.66 -2.15
N CYS A 44 1.92 -5.87 -1.82
CA CYS A 44 0.73 -6.39 -1.17
C CYS A 44 0.11 -7.54 -1.98
N LYS A 45 -0.32 -8.62 -1.31
CA LYS A 45 -0.93 -9.79 -1.96
C LYS A 45 -2.12 -9.41 -2.85
N HIS A 46 -3.01 -8.53 -2.37
CA HIS A 46 -4.14 -8.05 -3.17
C HIS A 46 -3.70 -7.25 -4.39
N CYS A 47 -2.64 -6.45 -4.28
CA CYS A 47 -2.09 -5.72 -5.43
C CYS A 47 -1.38 -6.64 -6.43
N ARG A 48 -0.90 -7.81 -6.00
CA ARG A 48 -0.28 -8.80 -6.88
C ARG A 48 -1.31 -9.63 -7.64
N ASP A 49 -2.46 -9.87 -7.01
CA ASP A 49 -3.53 -10.71 -7.54
C ASP A 49 -4.61 -9.89 -8.30
N MET A 50 -4.38 -8.58 -8.51
CA MET A 50 -5.22 -7.63 -9.26
C MET A 50 -4.60 -7.28 -10.62
#